data_AF-A0A960J179-F1
#
_entry.id   AF-A0A960J179-F1
#
_cell.length_a   1.000
_cell.length_b   1.000
_cell.length_c   1.000
_cell.angle_alpha   90.00
_cell.angle_beta   90.00
_cell.angle_gamma   90.00
#
_symmetry.space_group_name_H-M   'P 1'
#
loop_
_entity.id
_entity.type
_entity.pdbx_description
1 polymer ?
#
loop_
_entity_poly.entity_id
_entity_poly.type
_entity_poly.pdbx_seq_one_letter_code
_entity_poly.pdbx_strand_id
1 'polypeptide(L)'
;RPGRREVNPLDAVAEIEWAKARRIAPRDYADEALHHNRRPPLPAAEMAGVYERYEQEKARRGLVDFDDLLVRCERALVTDPQFAATQRWRFRHLFVDEFQDVNPLQYALLRAWLGDRGDLCVVGDPRQAIYAWNGADA
;
A
#
# COMPACT_ATOMS: atom_id res chain seq x y z
N ARG A 1 -0.46 34.48 -11.90
CA ARG A 1 -1.87 34.20 -11.51
C ARG A 1 -1.90 34.10 -9.99
N PRO A 2 -2.64 34.95 -9.27
CA PRO A 2 -2.60 34.97 -7.82
C PRO A 2 -3.28 33.71 -7.25
N GLY A 3 -2.69 33.08 -6.25
CA GLY A 3 -3.32 32.03 -5.44
C GLY A 3 -2.91 30.58 -5.69
N ARG A 4 -1.82 30.28 -6.41
CA ARG A 4 -1.31 28.89 -6.47
C ARG A 4 -0.75 28.54 -5.09
N ARG A 5 -1.52 27.80 -4.27
CA ARG A 5 -1.01 27.18 -3.05
C ARG A 5 0.23 26.38 -3.45
N GLU A 6 1.37 26.77 -2.91
CA GLU A 6 2.60 26.01 -3.10
C GLU A 6 2.45 24.74 -2.26
N VAL A 7 2.23 23.61 -2.93
CA VAL A 7 2.11 22.31 -2.28
C VAL A 7 3.51 21.73 -2.15
N ASN A 8 3.87 21.34 -0.93
CA ASN A 8 5.09 20.59 -0.70
C ASN A 8 4.97 19.23 -1.43
N PRO A 9 5.89 18.90 -2.36
CA PRO A 9 5.86 17.62 -3.07
C PRO A 9 5.85 16.42 -2.13
N LEU A 10 6.45 16.53 -0.95
CA LEU A 10 6.46 15.45 0.04
C LEU A 10 5.06 15.15 0.61
N ASP A 11 4.19 16.15 0.72
CA ASP A 11 2.81 15.92 1.18
C ASP A 11 2.01 15.15 0.13
N ALA A 12 2.25 15.43 -1.15
CA ALA A 12 1.64 14.70 -2.26
C ALA A 12 2.18 13.26 -2.34
N VAL A 13 3.47 13.04 -2.09
CA VAL A 13 4.06 11.69 -2.02
C VAL A 13 3.47 10.90 -0.86
N ALA A 14 3.39 11.48 0.35
CA ALA A 14 2.79 10.82 1.51
C ALA A 14 1.33 10.42 1.26
N GLU A 15 0.59 11.24 0.52
CA GLU A 15 -0.79 10.95 0.14
C GLU A 15 -0.90 9.79 -0.88
N ILE A 16 0.04 9.72 -1.82
CA ILE A 16 0.16 8.59 -2.76
C ILE A 16 0.52 7.32 -2.00
N GLU A 17 1.51 7.36 -1.11
CA GLU A 17 1.92 6.23 -0.28
C GLU A 17 0.76 5.71 0.59
N TRP A 18 0.00 6.61 1.22
CA TRP A 18 -1.21 6.23 1.95
C TRP A 18 -2.23 5.51 1.05
N ALA A 19 -2.49 6.04 -0.15
CA ALA A 19 -3.42 5.42 -1.09
C ALA A 19 -2.94 4.01 -1.50
N LYS A 20 -1.64 3.86 -1.80
CA LYS A 20 -1.02 2.59 -2.19
C LYS A 20 -1.02 1.56 -1.06
N ALA A 21 -0.70 1.97 0.16
CA ALA A 21 -0.74 1.12 1.35
C ALA A 21 -2.15 0.50 1.57
N ARG A 22 -3.20 1.24 1.20
CA ARG A 22 -4.60 0.80 1.24
C ARG A 22 -5.11 0.20 -0.06
N ARG A 23 -4.23 0.04 -1.07
CA ARG A 23 -4.54 -0.54 -2.39
C ARG A 23 -5.58 0.26 -3.19
N ILE A 24 -5.63 1.56 -2.98
CA ILE A 24 -6.54 2.49 -3.67
C ILE A 24 -5.91 2.89 -5.01
N ALA A 25 -6.62 2.68 -6.11
CA ALA A 25 -6.16 3.12 -7.43
C ALA A 25 -6.39 4.63 -7.62
N PRO A 26 -5.64 5.32 -8.51
CA PRO A 26 -5.81 6.76 -8.74
C PRO A 26 -7.24 7.19 -9.08
N ARG A 27 -7.99 6.35 -9.82
CA ARG A 27 -9.39 6.61 -10.19
C ARG A 27 -10.36 6.59 -9.00
N ASP A 28 -10.05 5.80 -7.97
CA ASP A 28 -10.90 5.57 -6.80
C ASP A 28 -10.49 6.51 -5.64
N TYR A 29 -9.33 7.17 -5.78
CA TYR A 29 -8.73 8.01 -4.75
C TYR A 29 -9.66 9.10 -4.20
N ALA A 30 -10.43 9.78 -5.05
CA ALA A 30 -11.24 10.91 -4.59
C ALA A 30 -12.37 10.47 -3.64
N ASP A 31 -13.02 9.36 -3.96
CA ASP A 31 -14.09 8.79 -3.15
C ASP A 31 -13.53 8.19 -1.85
N GLU A 32 -12.40 7.50 -1.93
CA GLU A 32 -11.74 6.90 -0.77
C GLU A 32 -11.15 7.94 0.19
N ALA A 33 -10.55 9.01 -0.34
CA ALA A 33 -10.09 10.12 0.48
C ALA A 33 -11.24 10.76 1.26
N LEU A 34 -12.42 10.90 0.63
CA LEU A 34 -13.62 11.39 1.31
C LEU A 34 -14.11 10.40 2.37
N HIS A 35 -14.21 9.12 2.03
CA HIS A 35 -14.64 8.06 2.95
C HIS A 35 -13.77 8.01 4.21
N HIS A 36 -12.46 8.18 4.04
CA HIS A 36 -11.49 8.20 5.13
C HIS A 36 -11.29 9.59 5.77
N ASN A 37 -12.16 10.57 5.47
CA ASN A 37 -12.11 11.94 6.00
C ASN A 37 -10.73 12.62 5.83
N ARG A 38 -10.03 12.31 4.75
CA ARG A 38 -8.70 12.85 4.47
C ARG A 38 -8.76 14.28 3.98
N ARG A 39 -7.66 14.99 4.21
CA ARG A 39 -7.46 16.38 3.80
C ARG A 39 -6.19 16.47 2.98
N PRO A 40 -6.21 16.02 1.72
CA PRO A 40 -5.04 16.10 0.86
C PRO A 40 -4.58 17.54 0.63
N PRO A 41 -3.31 17.74 0.27
CA PRO A 41 -2.76 19.09 0.05
C PRO A 41 -3.35 19.78 -1.19
N LEU A 42 -3.98 19.01 -2.09
CA LEU A 42 -4.70 19.46 -3.28
C LEU A 42 -6.16 18.99 -3.21
N PRO A 43 -7.10 19.65 -3.93
CA PRO A 43 -8.43 19.10 -4.14
C PRO A 43 -8.37 17.63 -4.59
N ALA A 44 -9.23 16.77 -4.05
CA ALA A 44 -9.10 15.32 -4.21
C ALA A 44 -9.02 14.85 -5.68
N ALA A 45 -9.80 15.48 -6.57
CA ALA A 45 -9.73 15.22 -8.02
C ALA A 45 -8.39 15.63 -8.65
N GLU A 46 -7.79 16.73 -8.20
CA GLU A 46 -6.46 17.16 -8.68
C GLU A 46 -5.36 16.23 -8.13
N MET A 47 -5.48 15.80 -6.87
CA MET A 47 -4.57 14.84 -6.26
C MET A 47 -4.63 13.47 -6.95
N ALA A 48 -5.83 12.99 -7.31
CA ALA A 48 -6.02 11.80 -8.14
C ALA A 48 -5.26 11.92 -9.48
N GLY A 49 -5.35 13.07 -10.14
CA GLY A 49 -4.61 13.32 -11.37
C GLY A 49 -3.09 13.41 -11.19
N VAL A 50 -2.61 13.91 -10.05
CA VAL A 50 -1.18 13.86 -9.69
C VAL A 50 -0.73 12.42 -9.49
N TYR A 51 -1.50 11.63 -8.74
CA TYR A 51 -1.21 10.22 -8.49
C TYR A 51 -1.18 9.41 -9.79
N GLU A 52 -2.17 9.60 -10.67
CA GLU A 52 -2.20 8.94 -11.98
C GLU A 52 -0.95 9.27 -12.81
N ARG A 53 -0.59 10.55 -12.92
CA ARG A 53 0.61 10.97 -13.66
C ARG A 53 1.89 10.42 -13.03
N TYR A 54 1.96 10.34 -11.71
CA TYR A 54 3.08 9.73 -11.00
C TYR A 54 3.26 8.26 -11.41
N GLU A 55 2.20 7.47 -11.36
CA GLU A 55 2.24 6.05 -11.76
C GLU A 55 2.59 5.88 -13.23
N GLN A 56 2.00 6.70 -14.12
CA GLN A 56 2.29 6.67 -15.55
C GLN A 56 3.76 7.01 -15.85
N GLU A 57 4.31 8.05 -15.21
CA GLU A 57 5.69 8.48 -15.45
C GLU A 57 6.70 7.46 -14.89
N LYS A 58 6.41 6.89 -13.71
CA LYS A 58 7.19 5.80 -13.14
C LYS A 58 7.21 4.59 -14.07
N ALA A 59 6.04 4.19 -14.59
CA ALA A 59 5.91 3.09 -15.55
C ALA A 59 6.66 3.38 -16.85
N ARG A 60 6.52 4.58 -17.42
CA ARG A 60 7.22 5.02 -18.64
C ARG A 60 8.74 4.92 -18.50
N ARG A 61 9.26 5.20 -17.30
CA ARG A 61 10.70 5.13 -16.98
C ARG A 61 11.18 3.76 -16.52
N GLY A 62 10.29 2.78 -16.38
CA GLY A 62 10.65 1.45 -15.87
C GLY A 62 11.09 1.45 -14.40
N LEU A 63 10.62 2.42 -13.62
CA LEU A 63 10.98 2.56 -12.21
C LEU A 63 10.03 1.75 -11.31
N VAL A 64 10.48 1.52 -10.08
CA VAL A 64 9.72 0.91 -8.99
C VAL A 64 9.96 1.68 -7.71
N ASP A 65 8.90 1.89 -6.93
CA ASP A 65 8.98 2.33 -5.55
C ASP A 65 8.77 1.14 -4.58
N PHE A 66 8.75 1.39 -3.28
CA PHE A 66 8.66 0.33 -2.27
C PHE A 66 7.30 -0.39 -2.28
N ASP A 67 6.19 0.32 -2.44
CA ASP A 67 4.86 -0.30 -2.50
C ASP A 67 4.72 -1.19 -3.75
N ASP A 68 5.35 -0.81 -4.87
CA ASP A 68 5.35 -1.64 -6.06
C ASP A 68 6.01 -3.00 -5.84
N LEU A 69 7.03 -3.07 -4.98
CA LEU A 69 7.67 -4.34 -4.64
C LEU A 69 6.66 -5.28 -3.99
N LEU A 70 5.86 -4.76 -3.05
CA LEU A 70 4.84 -5.55 -2.36
C LEU A 70 3.74 -6.00 -3.32
N VAL A 71 3.21 -5.07 -4.14
CA VAL A 71 2.17 -5.38 -5.15
C VAL A 71 2.67 -6.42 -6.16
N ARG A 72 3.91 -6.29 -6.64
CA ARG A 72 4.49 -7.22 -7.62
C ARG A 72 4.73 -8.60 -7.00
N CYS A 73 5.22 -8.66 -5.76
CA CYS A 73 5.40 -9.91 -5.03
C CYS A 73 4.06 -10.61 -4.78
N GLU A 74 3.05 -9.88 -4.31
CA GLU A 74 1.70 -10.42 -4.10
C GLU A 74 1.16 -10.95 -5.43
N ARG A 75 1.24 -10.16 -6.50
CA ARG A 75 0.79 -10.59 -7.83
C ARG A 75 1.49 -11.87 -8.27
N ALA A 76 2.82 -11.96 -8.12
CA ALA A 76 3.56 -13.17 -8.47
C ALA A 76 3.09 -14.40 -7.67
N LEU A 77 2.86 -14.25 -6.37
CA LEU A 77 2.32 -15.32 -5.52
C LEU A 77 0.89 -15.74 -5.92
N VAL A 78 0.08 -14.83 -6.44
CA VAL A 78 -1.29 -15.11 -6.88
C VAL A 78 -1.33 -15.71 -8.28
N THR A 79 -0.53 -15.20 -9.22
CA THR A 79 -0.65 -15.54 -10.65
C THR A 79 0.31 -16.62 -11.13
N ASP A 80 1.38 -16.91 -10.37
CA ASP A 80 2.35 -17.96 -10.72
C ASP A 80 2.35 -19.07 -9.64
N PRO A 81 1.62 -20.18 -9.89
CA PRO A 81 1.53 -21.29 -8.94
C PRO A 81 2.88 -21.95 -8.63
N GLN A 82 3.82 -21.98 -9.58
CA GLN A 82 5.13 -22.59 -9.38
C GLN A 82 6.01 -21.72 -8.49
N PHE A 83 6.01 -20.40 -8.74
CA PHE A 83 6.65 -19.44 -7.84
C PHE A 83 6.05 -19.52 -6.45
N ALA A 84 4.71 -19.51 -6.33
CA ALA A 84 4.01 -19.61 -5.06
C ALA A 84 4.36 -20.89 -4.29
N ALA A 85 4.36 -22.05 -4.97
CA ALA A 85 4.76 -23.32 -4.37
C ALA A 85 6.20 -23.28 -3.85
N THR A 86 7.11 -22.70 -4.62
CA THR A 86 8.53 -22.55 -4.23
C THR A 86 8.69 -21.66 -3.00
N GLN A 87 8.02 -20.50 -2.97
CA GLN A 87 8.07 -19.61 -1.82
C GLN A 87 7.42 -20.23 -0.58
N ARG A 88 6.28 -20.93 -0.74
CA ARG A 88 5.60 -21.61 0.35
C ARG A 88 6.41 -22.78 0.90
N TRP A 89 7.10 -23.53 0.05
CA TRP A 89 8.00 -24.60 0.48
C TRP A 89 9.18 -24.05 1.27
N ARG A 90 9.78 -22.95 0.80
CA ARG A 90 10.92 -22.28 1.45
C ARG A 90 10.53 -21.64 2.78
N PHE A 91 9.39 -20.95 2.83
CA PHE A 91 8.89 -20.24 4.01
C PHE A 91 7.66 -20.96 4.55
N ARG A 92 7.91 -21.95 5.41
CA ARG A 92 6.87 -22.83 5.95
C ARG A 92 6.09 -22.21 7.10
N HIS A 93 6.80 -21.55 8.02
CA HIS A 93 6.22 -20.87 9.18
C HIS A 93 6.55 -19.40 9.07
N LEU A 94 5.55 -18.54 9.20
CA LEU A 94 5.71 -17.09 9.16
C LEU A 94 5.57 -16.52 10.56
N PHE A 95 6.47 -15.61 10.90
CA PHE A 95 6.45 -14.83 12.12
C PHE A 95 6.40 -13.36 11.69
N VAL A 96 5.37 -12.65 12.13
CA VAL A 96 5.20 -11.22 11.84
C VAL A 96 5.16 -10.47 13.16
N ASP A 97 6.17 -9.64 13.38
CA ASP A 97 6.24 -8.72 14.51
C ASP A 97 5.52 -7.40 14.17
N GLU A 98 5.20 -6.61 15.18
CA GLU A 98 4.51 -5.31 15.05
C GLU A 98 3.23 -5.39 14.19
N PHE A 99 2.46 -6.47 14.37
CA PHE A 99 1.30 -6.77 13.52
C PHE A 99 0.21 -5.69 13.58
N GLN A 100 0.18 -4.89 14.67
CA GLN A 100 -0.74 -3.75 14.80
C GLN A 100 -0.50 -2.64 13.77
N ASP A 101 0.68 -2.60 13.13
CA ASP A 101 1.04 -1.56 12.16
C ASP A 101 0.98 -2.06 10.71
N VAL A 102 0.50 -3.29 10.49
CA VAL A 102 0.37 -3.88 9.17
C VAL A 102 -0.74 -3.18 8.38
N ASN A 103 -0.40 -2.72 7.17
CA ASN A 103 -1.36 -2.11 6.26
C ASN A 103 -2.06 -3.14 5.34
N PRO A 104 -3.18 -2.79 4.68
CA PRO A 104 -3.90 -3.70 3.81
C PRO A 104 -3.06 -4.34 2.69
N LEU A 105 -2.12 -3.60 2.10
CA LEU A 105 -1.23 -4.14 1.07
C LEU A 105 -0.29 -5.22 1.63
N GLN A 106 0.34 -4.97 2.77
CA GLN A 106 1.20 -5.93 3.46
C GLN A 106 0.40 -7.16 3.91
N TYR A 107 -0.81 -6.96 4.43
CA TYR A 107 -1.70 -8.06 4.80
C TYR A 107 -2.07 -8.91 3.58
N ALA A 108 -2.43 -8.29 2.46
CA ALA A 108 -2.75 -9.01 1.22
C ALA A 108 -1.56 -9.85 0.72
N LEU A 109 -0.34 -9.29 0.75
CA LEU A 109 0.88 -10.03 0.43
C LEU A 109 1.08 -11.22 1.38
N LEU A 110 0.94 -11.01 2.69
CA LEU A 110 1.07 -12.06 3.69
C LEU A 110 0.07 -13.20 3.45
N ARG A 111 -1.18 -12.86 3.12
CA ARG A 111 -2.24 -13.85 2.81
C ARG A 111 -1.93 -14.62 1.53
N ALA A 112 -1.46 -13.95 0.48
CA ALA A 112 -1.02 -14.61 -0.75
C ALA A 112 0.14 -15.59 -0.47
N TRP A 113 1.06 -15.21 0.42
CA TRP A 113 2.20 -16.04 0.81
C TRP A 113 1.77 -17.26 1.64
N LEU A 114 0.82 -17.09 2.57
CA LEU A 114 0.29 -18.20 3.37
C LEU A 114 -0.45 -19.22 2.50
N GLY A 115 -1.27 -18.75 1.55
CA GLY A 115 -2.24 -19.58 0.86
C GLY A 115 -3.26 -20.15 1.84
N ASP A 116 -3.51 -21.46 1.76
CA ASP A 116 -4.47 -22.15 2.64
C ASP A 116 -3.89 -22.58 4.00
N ARG A 117 -2.65 -22.17 4.30
CA ARG A 117 -1.93 -22.58 5.52
C ARG A 117 -2.27 -21.68 6.70
N GLY A 118 -2.33 -22.27 7.89
CA GLY A 118 -2.47 -21.59 9.18
C GLY A 118 -1.15 -21.36 9.92
N ASP A 119 0.00 -21.59 9.27
CA ASP A 119 1.34 -21.51 9.88
C ASP A 119 1.83 -20.07 10.05
N LEU A 120 1.04 -19.25 10.76
CA LEU A 120 1.31 -17.84 11.05
C LEU A 120 1.33 -17.60 12.56
N CYS A 121 2.42 -17.03 13.05
CA CYS A 121 2.52 -16.43 14.38
C CYS A 121 2.62 -14.91 14.21
N VAL A 122 1.76 -14.16 14.89
CA VAL A 122 1.81 -12.70 14.90
C VAL A 122 2.05 -12.20 16.32
N VAL A 123 2.85 -11.15 16.43
CA VAL A 123 3.10 -10.43 17.68
C VAL A 123 2.75 -8.96 17.44
N GLY A 124 2.10 -8.34 18.41
CA GLY A 124 1.76 -6.93 18.35
C GLY A 124 1.00 -6.45 19.59
N ASP A 125 1.01 -5.15 19.81
CA ASP A 125 0.28 -4.48 20.89
C ASP A 125 -0.68 -3.42 20.31
N PRO A 126 -2.01 -3.65 20.34
CA PRO A 126 -2.99 -2.67 19.87
C PRO A 126 -2.90 -1.30 20.58
N ARG A 127 -2.33 -1.24 21.79
CA ARG A 127 -2.11 0.03 22.51
C ARG A 127 -0.93 0.83 21.97
N GLN A 128 -0.13 0.23 21.09
CA GLN A 128 1.02 0.85 20.42
C GLN A 128 0.78 1.09 18.91
N ALA A 129 -0.44 0.89 18.41
CA ALA A 129 -0.80 1.18 17.02
C ALA A 129 -0.73 2.70 16.74
N ILE A 130 0.44 3.17 16.29
CA ILE A 130 0.70 4.58 16.00
C ILE A 130 0.79 4.88 14.50
N TYR A 131 0.71 3.86 13.63
CA TYR A 131 0.82 4.02 12.17
C TYR A 131 -0.52 4.09 11.42
N ALA A 132 -1.64 4.31 12.10
CA ALA A 132 -2.96 4.50 11.45
C ALA A 132 -2.94 5.61 10.38
N TRP A 133 -2.08 6.63 10.54
CA TRP A 133 -1.90 7.71 9.56
C TRP A 133 -1.30 7.24 8.22
N ASN A 134 -0.54 6.13 8.22
CA ASN A 134 0.06 5.51 7.03
C ASN A 134 -0.77 4.33 6.48
N GLY A 135 -2.04 4.24 6.88
CA GLY A 135 -2.99 3.29 6.32
C GLY A 135 -3.01 1.91 6.97
N ALA A 136 -2.39 1.72 8.14
CA ALA A 136 -2.61 0.53 8.97
C ALA A 136 -4.08 0.45 9.41
N ASP A 137 -4.69 -0.73 9.28
CA ASP A 137 -6.08 -1.04 9.69
C ASP A 137 -6.03 -2.22 10.68
N ALA A 138 -5.58 -1.97 11.92
CA ALA A 138 -5.67 -2.95 13.01
C ALA A 138 -7.00 -2.83 13.77
#